data_AF-A0A3N5YNR1-F1
#
_entry.id   AF-A0A3N5YNR1-F1
#
_cell.length_a   1.000
_cell.length_b   1.000
_cell.length_c   1.000
_cell.angle_alpha   90.00
_cell.angle_beta   90.00
_cell.angle_gamma   90.00
#
_symmetry.space_group_name_H-M   'P 1'
#
loop_
_entity.id
_entity.type
_entity.pdbx_description
1 polymer ?
#
loop_
_entity_poly.entity_id
_entity_poly.type
_entity_poly.pdbx_seq_one_letter_code
_entity_poly.pdbx_strand_id
1 'polypeptide(L)'
;MTQTLRQHKQYLLTGVSYVIPMIACGGILIASAIALLTFFEPGAMTPGGGPDFSNSPNLKLILDIGDAAFKMALPVLAGFIAYAMAGKPGLVPGMLGGYLAGTTNAGFIGALLVGLLAGHVVNLLKKLPVNRYVRPIMPIIIIPIVSGVVVGVVMLKVIGVPIAGLM
;
A
#
# COMPACT_ATOMS: atom_id res chain seq x y z
N MET A 1 -28.58 -9.99 9.45
CA MET A 1 -27.48 -9.00 9.48
C MET A 1 -26.09 -9.66 9.44
N THR A 2 -25.92 -10.84 8.83
CA THR A 2 -24.85 -11.77 9.29
C THR A 2 -23.92 -12.36 8.23
N GLN A 3 -24.15 -12.15 6.92
CA GLN A 3 -23.28 -12.73 5.87
C GLN A 3 -22.40 -11.69 5.16
N THR A 4 -22.97 -10.55 4.77
CA THR A 4 -22.24 -9.45 4.10
C THR A 4 -21.14 -8.86 4.98
N LEU A 5 -21.42 -8.69 6.28
CA LEU A 5 -20.46 -8.17 7.25
C LEU A 5 -19.27 -9.12 7.46
N ARG A 6 -19.54 -10.44 7.48
CA ARG A 6 -18.49 -11.47 7.59
C ARG A 6 -17.57 -11.46 6.37
N GLN A 7 -18.14 -11.26 5.19
CA GLN A 7 -17.41 -11.19 3.94
C GLN A 7 -16.45 -9.98 3.89
N HIS A 8 -16.93 -8.79 4.30
CA HIS A 8 -16.09 -7.59 4.36
C HIS A 8 -14.97 -7.72 5.39
N LYS A 9 -15.27 -8.28 6.56
CA LYS A 9 -14.25 -8.63 7.54
C LYS A 9 -13.19 -9.55 6.95
N GLN A 10 -13.59 -10.57 6.20
CA GLN A 10 -12.66 -11.51 5.57
C GLN A 10 -11.73 -10.81 4.58
N TYR A 11 -12.24 -9.87 3.77
CA TYR A 11 -11.40 -9.07 2.86
C TYR A 11 -10.33 -8.26 3.59
N LEU A 12 -10.71 -7.61 4.69
CA LEU A 12 -9.77 -6.88 5.54
C LEU A 12 -8.73 -7.81 6.16
N LEU A 13 -9.16 -8.96 6.69
CA LEU A 13 -8.25 -9.95 7.27
C LEU A 13 -7.28 -10.53 6.24
N THR A 14 -7.71 -10.71 4.98
CA THR A 14 -6.81 -11.11 3.90
C THR A 14 -5.70 -10.07 3.71
N GLY A 15 -6.04 -8.79 3.58
CA GLY A 15 -5.04 -7.73 3.47
C GLY A 15 -4.07 -7.69 4.64
N VAL A 16 -4.58 -7.78 5.86
CA VAL A 16 -3.76 -7.78 7.08
C VAL A 16 -2.82 -8.98 7.11
N SER A 17 -3.29 -10.18 6.73
CA SER A 17 -2.46 -11.38 6.69
C SER A 17 -1.26 -11.23 5.74
N TYR A 18 -1.48 -10.66 4.55
CA TYR A 18 -0.42 -10.45 3.57
C TYR A 18 0.56 -9.33 3.93
N VAL A 19 0.15 -8.34 4.72
CA VAL A 19 1.04 -7.23 5.12
C VAL A 19 1.96 -7.60 6.30
N ILE A 20 1.54 -8.50 7.18
CA ILE A 20 2.34 -8.95 8.35
C ILE A 20 3.78 -9.37 7.98
N PRO A 21 4.02 -10.28 7.02
CA PRO A 21 5.39 -10.67 6.68
C PRO A 21 6.20 -9.53 6.06
N MET A 22 5.56 -8.59 5.36
CA MET A 22 6.22 -7.40 4.78
C MET A 22 6.70 -6.46 5.88
N ILE A 23 5.84 -6.20 6.88
CA ILE A 23 6.18 -5.35 8.05
C ILE A 23 7.27 -6.01 8.89
N ALA A 24 7.18 -7.32 9.12
CA ALA A 24 8.19 -8.05 9.88
C ALA A 24 9.58 -7.95 9.21
N CYS A 25 9.64 -8.17 7.89
CA CYS A 25 10.88 -8.00 7.13
C CYS A 25 11.43 -6.56 7.23
N GLY A 26 10.61 -5.56 6.92
CA GLY A 26 11.02 -4.15 6.95
C GLY A 26 11.46 -3.70 8.34
N GLY A 27 10.66 -3.98 9.37
CA GLY A 27 10.93 -3.56 10.75
C GLY A 27 12.20 -4.18 11.32
N ILE A 28 12.45 -5.47 11.08
CA ILE A 28 13.66 -6.14 11.57
C ILE A 28 14.90 -5.59 10.87
N LEU A 29 14.85 -5.36 9.55
CA LEU A 29 15.99 -4.80 8.81
C LEU A 29 16.31 -3.37 9.24
N ILE A 30 15.29 -2.51 9.36
CA ILE A 30 15.46 -1.13 9.85
C ILE A 30 16.05 -1.14 11.28
N ALA A 31 15.45 -1.92 12.19
CA ALA A 31 15.89 -1.99 13.58
C ALA A 31 17.33 -2.51 13.70
N SER A 32 17.68 -3.55 12.96
CA SER A 32 19.04 -4.12 12.98
C SER A 32 20.08 -3.18 12.37
N ALA A 33 19.77 -2.49 11.27
CA ALA A 33 20.67 -1.49 10.69
C ALA A 33 21.00 -0.37 11.68
N ILE A 34 19.97 0.19 12.34
CA ILE A 34 20.14 1.26 13.33
C ILE A 34 20.87 0.75 14.58
N ALA A 35 20.48 -0.41 15.10
CA ALA A 35 21.10 -0.99 16.30
C ALA A 35 22.59 -1.28 16.08
N LEU A 36 22.95 -1.88 14.94
CA LEU A 36 24.34 -2.15 14.60
C LEU A 36 25.15 -0.87 14.36
N LEU A 37 24.53 0.15 13.74
CA LEU A 37 25.18 1.46 13.58
C LEU A 37 25.54 2.05 14.94
N THR A 38 24.60 2.08 15.88
CA THR A 38 24.85 2.62 17.23
C THR A 38 25.88 1.80 18.02
N PHE A 39 26.07 0.52 17.69
CA PHE A 39 27.05 -0.35 18.33
C PHE A 39 28.48 -0.15 17.78
N PHE A 40 28.63 -0.09 16.45
CA PHE A 40 29.93 0.06 15.81
C PHE A 40 30.41 1.52 15.75
N GLU A 41 29.48 2.47 15.64
CA GLU A 41 29.76 3.90 15.55
C GLU A 41 28.90 4.69 16.57
N PRO A 42 29.26 4.62 17.87
CA PRO A 42 28.52 5.33 18.91
C PRO A 42 28.49 6.83 18.65
N GLY A 43 27.29 7.41 18.60
CA GLY A 43 27.12 8.84 18.34
C GLY A 43 27.13 9.23 16.86
N ALA A 44 27.07 8.27 15.93
CA ALA A 44 26.85 8.53 14.51
C ALA A 44 25.47 9.15 14.27
N MET A 45 25.42 10.48 14.35
CA MET A 45 24.22 11.30 14.18
C MET A 45 24.46 12.35 13.10
N THR A 46 23.49 12.47 12.21
CA THR A 46 23.40 13.56 11.24
C THR A 46 23.11 14.88 11.97
N PRO A 47 23.41 16.04 11.36
CA PRO A 47 23.04 17.35 11.90
C PRO A 47 21.53 17.50 12.18
N GLY A 48 20.68 16.68 11.54
CA GLY A 48 19.23 16.62 11.76
C GLY A 48 18.79 15.69 12.89
N GLY A 49 19.71 15.07 13.64
CA GLY A 49 19.41 14.19 14.78
C GLY A 49 19.07 12.74 14.42
N GLY A 50 19.11 12.36 13.14
CA GLY A 50 18.93 10.98 12.68
C GLY A 50 20.24 10.19 12.61
N PRO A 51 20.21 8.85 12.51
CA PRO A 51 21.43 8.04 12.45
C PRO A 51 22.25 8.33 11.18
N ASP A 52 23.56 8.49 11.31
CA ASP A 52 24.48 8.78 10.19
C ASP A 52 25.15 7.50 9.67
N PHE A 53 24.82 7.12 8.43
CA PHE A 53 25.37 5.93 7.78
C PHE A 53 26.51 6.24 6.79
N SER A 54 27.05 7.47 6.79
CA SER A 54 28.05 7.91 5.80
C SER A 54 29.31 7.05 5.79
N ASN A 55 29.71 6.54 6.95
CA ASN A 55 30.88 5.66 7.12
C ASN A 55 30.53 4.16 7.07
N SER A 56 29.23 3.83 7.02
CA SER A 56 28.70 2.47 7.12
C SER A 56 27.79 2.11 5.92
N PRO A 57 28.33 2.04 4.68
CA PRO A 57 27.54 1.82 3.47
C PRO A 57 26.79 0.49 3.47
N ASN A 58 27.34 -0.56 4.09
CA ASN A 58 26.66 -1.86 4.20
C ASN A 58 25.42 -1.79 5.10
N LEU A 59 25.48 -1.06 6.21
CA LEU A 59 24.33 -0.86 7.09
C LEU A 59 23.27 0.02 6.42
N LYS A 60 23.71 1.02 5.63
CA LYS A 60 22.81 1.82 4.79
C LYS A 60 22.03 0.95 3.81
N LEU A 61 22.68 0.00 3.14
CA LEU A 61 21.99 -0.94 2.24
C LEU A 61 20.91 -1.74 2.97
N ILE A 62 21.19 -2.23 4.18
CA ILE A 62 20.21 -2.96 5.00
C ILE A 62 19.02 -2.05 5.36
N LEU A 63 19.29 -0.81 5.78
CA LEU A 63 18.26 0.18 6.07
C LEU A 63 17.39 0.46 4.83
N ASP A 64 18.01 0.75 3.68
CA ASP A 64 17.31 1.11 2.45
C ASP A 64 16.41 -0.04 1.96
N ILE A 65 16.85 -1.30 2.11
CA ILE A 65 16.03 -2.49 1.82
C ILE A 65 14.85 -2.60 2.80
N GLY A 66 15.12 -2.41 4.09
CA GLY A 66 14.10 -2.42 5.14
C GLY A 66 13.03 -1.34 4.91
N ASP A 67 13.46 -0.12 4.58
CA ASP A 67 12.61 1.01 4.25
C ASP A 67 11.76 0.75 3.02
N ALA A 68 12.34 0.15 1.96
CA ALA A 68 11.59 -0.23 0.77
C ALA A 68 10.49 -1.25 1.10
N ALA A 69 10.81 -2.29 1.88
CA ALA A 69 9.83 -3.27 2.33
C ALA A 69 8.71 -2.62 3.18
N PHE A 70 9.09 -1.73 4.10
CA PHE A 70 8.13 -1.05 4.98
C PHE A 70 7.20 -0.10 4.20
N LYS A 71 7.72 0.64 3.23
CA LYS A 71 6.93 1.51 2.32
C LYS A 71 5.94 0.72 1.46
N MET A 72 6.25 -0.53 1.13
CA MET A 72 5.36 -1.43 0.39
C MET A 72 4.25 -2.04 1.25
N ALA A 73 4.27 -1.88 2.57
CA ALA A 73 3.25 -2.43 3.45
C ALA A 73 1.83 -1.91 3.10
N LEU A 74 1.64 -0.60 2.95
CA LEU A 74 0.32 -0.04 2.64
C LEU A 74 -0.18 -0.42 1.23
N PRO A 75 0.65 -0.38 0.16
CA PRO A 75 0.29 -0.96 -1.13
C PRO A 75 -0.13 -2.43 -1.05
N VAL A 76 0.62 -3.28 -0.34
CA VAL A 76 0.30 -4.70 -0.17
C VAL A 76 -1.03 -4.85 0.56
N LEU A 77 -1.23 -4.16 1.67
CA LEU A 77 -2.48 -4.18 2.43
C LEU A 77 -3.69 -3.86 1.54
N ALA A 78 -3.69 -2.70 0.88
CA ALA A 78 -4.81 -2.25 0.06
C ALA A 78 -4.99 -3.13 -1.19
N GLY A 79 -3.89 -3.54 -1.82
CA GLY A 79 -3.88 -4.43 -2.96
C GLY A 79 -4.52 -5.79 -2.67
N PHE A 80 -4.17 -6.40 -1.53
CA PHE A 80 -4.71 -7.70 -1.15
C PHE A 80 -6.15 -7.64 -0.62
N ILE A 81 -6.60 -6.51 -0.06
CA ILE A 81 -8.03 -6.26 0.22
C ILE A 81 -8.81 -6.23 -1.10
N ALA A 82 -8.36 -5.42 -2.06
CA ALA A 82 -9.01 -5.30 -3.36
C ALA A 82 -8.99 -6.63 -4.13
N TYR A 83 -7.89 -7.38 -4.04
CA TYR A 83 -7.78 -8.73 -4.59
C TYR A 83 -8.76 -9.71 -3.95
N ALA A 84 -8.92 -9.68 -2.63
CA ALA A 84 -9.88 -10.55 -1.95
C ALA A 84 -11.32 -10.28 -2.40
N MET A 85 -11.64 -9.01 -2.74
CA MET A 85 -12.96 -8.60 -3.24
C MET A 85 -13.18 -8.89 -4.73
N ALA A 86 -12.17 -8.66 -5.56
CA ALA A 86 -12.33 -8.54 -7.00
C ALA A 86 -11.27 -9.33 -7.81
N GLY A 87 -10.49 -10.19 -7.18
CA GLY A 87 -9.45 -11.00 -7.82
C GLY A 87 -8.33 -10.14 -8.44
N LYS A 88 -7.56 -10.74 -9.36
CA LYS A 88 -6.36 -10.15 -9.96
C LYS A 88 -6.52 -8.71 -10.48
N PRO A 89 -7.63 -8.33 -11.16
CA PRO A 89 -7.80 -6.95 -11.66
C PRO A 89 -7.84 -5.89 -10.54
N GLY A 90 -8.10 -6.27 -9.30
CA GLY A 90 -8.09 -5.40 -8.12
C GLY A 90 -6.71 -5.05 -7.57
N LEU A 91 -5.65 -5.78 -7.96
CA LEU A 91 -4.32 -5.60 -7.39
C LEU A 91 -3.74 -4.21 -7.67
N VAL A 92 -3.69 -3.82 -8.95
CA VAL A 92 -3.12 -2.53 -9.38
C VAL A 92 -3.83 -1.33 -8.74
N PRO A 93 -5.18 -1.17 -8.84
CA PRO A 93 -5.84 -0.03 -8.22
C PRO A 93 -5.72 -0.04 -6.69
N GLY A 94 -5.76 -1.21 -6.05
CA GLY A 94 -5.58 -1.33 -4.60
C GLY A 94 -4.18 -0.92 -4.17
N MET A 95 -3.13 -1.43 -4.82
CA MET A 95 -1.73 -1.09 -4.53
C MET A 95 -1.44 0.39 -4.77
N LEU A 96 -1.94 0.94 -5.89
CA LEU A 96 -1.80 2.36 -6.21
C LEU A 96 -2.47 3.23 -5.13
N GLY A 97 -3.70 2.90 -4.74
CA GLY A 97 -4.38 3.59 -3.65
C GLY A 97 -3.62 3.49 -2.33
N GLY A 98 -3.12 2.29 -1.98
CA GLY A 98 -2.35 2.07 -0.76
C GLY A 98 -1.03 2.86 -0.73
N TYR A 99 -0.35 2.98 -1.88
CA TYR A 99 0.83 3.85 -2.02
C TYR A 99 0.46 5.32 -1.76
N LEU A 100 -0.61 5.79 -2.40
CA LEU A 100 -1.08 7.16 -2.23
C LEU A 100 -1.47 7.44 -0.77
N ALA A 101 -2.08 6.48 -0.08
CA ALA A 101 -2.43 6.60 1.33
C ALA A 101 -1.22 6.95 2.21
N GLY A 102 -0.06 6.35 1.91
CA GLY A 102 1.20 6.64 2.61
C GLY A 102 1.74 8.04 2.29
N THR A 103 1.56 8.51 1.06
CA THR A 103 2.08 9.82 0.62
C THR A 103 1.16 11.01 0.97
N THR A 104 -0.14 10.78 1.19
CA THR A 104 -1.13 11.82 1.49
C THR A 104 -1.50 11.90 2.97
N ASN A 105 -0.66 11.37 3.87
CA ASN A 105 -0.91 11.31 5.33
C ASN A 105 -2.20 10.59 5.76
N ALA A 106 -2.86 9.84 4.85
CA ALA A 106 -4.03 9.04 5.19
C ALA A 106 -3.64 7.74 5.94
N GLY A 107 -2.39 7.29 5.75
CA GLY A 107 -1.76 6.20 6.48
C GLY A 107 -2.52 4.87 6.36
N PHE A 108 -2.51 4.11 7.45
CA PHE A 108 -3.09 2.78 7.51
C PHE A 108 -4.62 2.78 7.30
N ILE A 109 -5.33 3.73 7.90
CA ILE A 109 -6.79 3.85 7.76
C ILE A 109 -7.16 4.16 6.31
N GLY A 110 -6.43 5.09 5.67
CA GLY A 110 -6.59 5.39 4.24
C GLY A 110 -6.41 4.14 3.37
N ALA A 111 -5.37 3.34 3.64
CA ALA A 111 -5.11 2.12 2.90
C ALA A 111 -6.22 1.06 3.06
N LEU A 112 -6.78 0.88 4.27
CA LEU A 112 -7.93 -0.01 4.50
C LEU A 112 -9.15 0.42 3.68
N LEU A 113 -9.52 1.70 3.77
CA LEU A 113 -10.69 2.26 3.09
C LEU A 113 -10.52 2.19 1.57
N VAL A 114 -9.35 2.57 1.06
CA VAL A 114 -9.11 2.58 -0.38
C VAL A 114 -9.02 1.18 -0.96
N GLY A 115 -8.53 0.18 -0.20
CA GLY A 115 -8.54 -1.22 -0.62
C GLY A 115 -9.96 -1.73 -0.86
N LEU A 116 -10.89 -1.39 0.03
CA LEU A 116 -12.31 -1.71 -0.13
C LEU A 116 -12.93 -0.97 -1.32
N LEU A 117 -12.62 0.33 -1.46
CA LEU A 117 -13.09 1.17 -2.57
C LEU A 117 -12.60 0.62 -3.93
N ALA A 118 -11.33 0.30 -4.04
CA ALA A 118 -10.74 -0.28 -5.25
C ALA A 118 -11.43 -1.60 -5.62
N GLY A 119 -11.65 -2.49 -4.65
CA GLY A 119 -12.41 -3.73 -4.85
C GLY A 119 -13.82 -3.49 -5.37
N HIS A 120 -14.53 -2.48 -4.83
CA HIS A 120 -15.86 -2.11 -5.28
C HIS A 120 -15.87 -1.54 -6.71
N VAL A 121 -14.97 -0.59 -7.01
CA VAL A 121 -14.83 0.02 -8.35
C VAL A 121 -14.55 -1.05 -9.39
N VAL A 122 -13.64 -1.99 -9.11
CA VAL A 122 -13.33 -3.09 -10.03
C VAL A 122 -14.53 -4.00 -10.25
N ASN A 123 -15.26 -4.36 -9.19
CA ASN A 123 -16.46 -5.18 -9.34
C ASN A 123 -17.58 -4.49 -10.11
N LEU A 124 -17.68 -3.16 -10.07
CA LEU A 124 -18.58 -2.39 -10.93
C LEU A 124 -18.14 -2.44 -12.39
N LEU A 125 -16.86 -2.21 -12.68
CA LEU A 125 -16.34 -2.25 -14.05
C LEU A 125 -16.48 -3.62 -14.71
N LYS A 126 -16.37 -4.71 -13.94
CA LYS A 126 -16.59 -6.07 -14.44
C LYS A 126 -18.02 -6.35 -14.91
N LYS A 127 -19.00 -5.61 -14.39
CA LYS A 127 -20.42 -5.78 -14.76
C LYS A 127 -20.78 -5.06 -16.06
N LEU A 128 -19.89 -4.25 -16.61
CA LEU A 128 -20.15 -3.52 -17.84
C LEU A 128 -20.30 -4.50 -19.01
N PRO A 129 -21.39 -4.39 -19.80
CA PRO A 129 -21.55 -5.21 -21.00
C PRO A 129 -20.54 -4.77 -22.04
N VAL A 130 -19.72 -5.72 -22.51
CA VAL A 130 -18.68 -5.45 -23.50
C VAL A 130 -18.70 -6.49 -24.63
N ASN A 131 -18.31 -6.06 -25.83
CA ASN A 131 -18.28 -6.90 -27.02
C ASN A 131 -17.24 -8.04 -26.87
N ARG A 132 -17.42 -9.15 -27.60
CA ARG A 132 -16.59 -10.36 -27.52
C ARG A 132 -15.10 -10.08 -27.72
N TYR A 133 -14.77 -9.14 -28.60
CA TYR A 133 -13.39 -8.78 -28.94
C TYR A 133 -12.63 -8.10 -27.79
N VAL A 134 -13.31 -7.37 -26.92
CA VAL A 134 -12.68 -6.59 -25.84
C VAL A 134 -12.66 -7.32 -24.50
N ARG A 135 -13.41 -8.43 -24.35
CA ARG A 135 -13.44 -9.21 -23.09
C ARG A 135 -12.06 -9.64 -22.58
N PRO A 136 -11.09 -10.06 -23.42
CA PRO A 136 -9.77 -10.48 -22.93
C PRO A 136 -8.93 -9.32 -22.38
N ILE A 137 -9.03 -8.13 -22.98
CA ILE A 137 -8.25 -6.95 -22.58
C ILE A 137 -8.82 -6.24 -21.36
N MET A 138 -10.11 -6.48 -21.04
CA MET A 138 -10.79 -5.86 -19.91
C MET A 138 -10.06 -6.08 -18.57
N PRO A 139 -9.86 -7.31 -18.06
CA PRO A 139 -9.24 -7.53 -16.76
C PRO A 139 -7.76 -7.20 -16.69
N ILE A 140 -7.07 -7.18 -17.84
CA ILE A 140 -5.61 -6.99 -17.92
C ILE A 140 -5.24 -5.52 -18.04
N ILE A 141 -5.98 -4.76 -18.85
CA ILE A 141 -5.63 -3.39 -19.23
C ILE A 141 -6.71 -2.41 -18.77
N ILE A 142 -7.94 -2.57 -19.26
CA ILE A 142 -8.98 -1.54 -19.11
C ILE A 142 -9.39 -1.37 -17.65
N ILE A 143 -9.70 -2.48 -16.97
CA ILE A 143 -10.14 -2.45 -15.58
C ILE A 143 -9.04 -1.88 -14.67
N PRO A 144 -7.78 -2.37 -14.68
CA PRO A 144 -6.70 -1.79 -13.88
C PRO A 144 -6.48 -0.30 -14.12
N ILE A 145 -6.53 0.16 -15.38
CA ILE A 145 -6.32 1.57 -15.71
C ILE A 145 -7.49 2.43 -15.21
N VAL A 146 -8.72 2.09 -15.57
CA VAL A 146 -9.90 2.90 -15.23
C VAL A 146 -10.10 2.93 -13.71
N SER A 147 -10.00 1.77 -13.05
CA SER A 147 -10.09 1.72 -11.58
C SER A 147 -8.92 2.44 -10.91
N GLY A 148 -7.70 2.36 -11.45
CA GLY A 148 -6.53 3.07 -10.94
C GLY A 148 -6.71 4.58 -11.02
N VAL A 149 -7.23 5.10 -12.13
CA VAL A 149 -7.55 6.53 -12.29
C VAL A 149 -8.61 6.96 -11.28
N VAL A 150 -9.70 6.20 -11.14
CA VAL A 150 -10.77 6.52 -10.18
C VAL A 150 -10.22 6.55 -8.74
N VAL A 151 -9.49 5.51 -8.34
CA VAL A 151 -8.89 5.42 -7.00
C VAL A 151 -7.88 6.55 -6.77
N GLY A 152 -7.01 6.83 -7.75
CA GLY A 152 -6.01 7.88 -7.67
C GLY A 152 -6.64 9.27 -7.52
N VAL A 153 -7.69 9.56 -8.30
CA VAL A 153 -8.43 10.83 -8.20
C VAL A 153 -9.09 10.96 -6.82
N VAL A 154 -9.70 9.91 -6.30
CA VAL A 154 -10.30 9.91 -4.96
C VAL A 154 -9.24 10.20 -3.90
N MET A 155 -8.10 9.49 -3.93
CA MET A 155 -7.04 9.69 -2.94
C MET A 155 -6.43 11.09 -3.00
N LEU A 156 -6.15 11.60 -4.20
CA LEU A 156 -5.48 12.89 -4.33
C LEU A 156 -6.42 14.07 -4.10
N LYS A 157 -7.64 14.05 -4.65
CA LYS A 157 -8.55 15.20 -4.58
C LYS A 157 -9.51 15.19 -3.40
N VAL A 158 -9.97 14.02 -2.95
CA VAL A 158 -10.99 13.92 -1.89
C VAL A 158 -10.33 13.72 -0.53
N ILE A 159 -9.18 13.04 -0.48
CA ILE A 159 -8.48 12.74 0.78
C ILE A 159 -7.23 13.62 0.94
N GLY A 160 -6.39 13.75 -0.09
CA GLY A 160 -5.14 14.50 -0.02
C GLY A 160 -5.29 16.02 0.11
N VAL A 161 -6.17 16.64 -0.68
CA VAL A 161 -6.43 18.10 -0.64
C VAL A 161 -6.92 18.58 0.74
N PRO A 162 -7.94 17.97 1.39
CA PRO A 162 -8.37 18.44 2.71
C PRO A 162 -7.31 18.23 3.80
N ILE A 163 -6.45 17.20 3.71
CA ILE A 163 -5.38 16.98 4.69
C ILE A 163 -4.24 17.99 4.51
N ALA A 164 -3.86 18.31 3.27
CA ALA A 164 -2.84 19.31 2.99
C ALA A 164 -3.26 20.74 3.37
N GLY A 165 -4.57 21.02 3.42
CA GLY A 165 -5.10 22.30 3.91
C GLY A 165 -5.24 22.38 5.44
N LEU A 166 -5.07 21.26 6.15
CA LEU A 166 -5.16 21.17 7.62
C LEU A 166 -3.77 21.10 8.30
N MET A 167 -2.69 20.99 7.53
CA MET A 167 -1.29 21.01 7.98
C MET A 167 -0.64 22.33 7.59
#